data_AF-A0A497QCS0-F1
#
_entry.id   AF-A0A497QCS0-F1
#
_cell.length_a   1.000
_cell.length_b   1.000
_cell.length_c   1.000
_cell.angle_alpha   90.00
_cell.angle_beta   90.00
_cell.angle_gamma   90.00
#
_symmetry.space_group_name_H-M   'P 1'
#
loop_
_entity.id
_entity.type
_entity.pdbx_description
1 polymer ?
#
loop_
_entity_poly.entity_id
_entity_poly.type
_entity_poly.pdbx_seq_one_letter_code
_entity_poly.pdbx_strand_id
1 'polypeptide(L)'
;MADFDQAWRKKLRNSLASNIDRATLSLVFPEKDAALLAVENDPVEWTQKVITRLEELKHLDKTFDSGKIHDIITACACQYPREPLQPIRDYYQSTKNLAGTHRMVQDLFRKDIKPTKNLTDKEIDKILSKGWGLAGTLHSDRIIATKIPKEYHQYFKETDEWMKRYRYCHCPRVRESLRKGIPELNSTYCLCGAGFYRGLWEYLLNSPVRVKVLKSVLKGDNVCQIEIKIK
;
A
#
# COMPACT_ATOMS: atom_id res chain seq x y z
N MET A 1 5.90 15.77 -6.55
CA MET A 1 6.51 14.41 -6.52
C MET A 1 7.73 14.35 -5.61
N ALA A 2 8.57 15.39 -5.57
CA ALA A 2 9.75 15.45 -4.71
C ALA A 2 9.46 15.15 -3.23
N ASP A 3 8.46 15.78 -2.61
CA ASP A 3 8.17 15.59 -1.17
C ASP A 3 7.74 14.16 -0.83
N PHE A 4 6.88 13.56 -1.65
CA PHE A 4 6.49 12.15 -1.51
C PHE A 4 7.71 11.23 -1.63
N ASP A 5 8.55 11.49 -2.63
CA ASP A 5 9.70 10.66 -2.93
C ASP A 5 10.72 10.70 -1.78
N GLN A 6 11.06 11.90 -1.30
CA GLN A 6 11.94 12.10 -0.15
C GLN A 6 11.39 11.43 1.12
N ALA A 7 10.10 11.61 1.43
CA ALA A 7 9.47 11.01 2.59
C ALA A 7 9.49 9.47 2.53
N TRP A 8 9.21 8.89 1.36
CA TRP A 8 9.26 7.45 1.16
C TRP A 8 10.69 6.91 1.28
N ARG A 9 11.67 7.58 0.65
CA ARG A 9 13.09 7.19 0.74
C ARG A 9 13.62 7.25 2.17
N LYS A 10 13.17 8.23 2.96
CA LYS A 10 13.50 8.30 4.40
C LYS A 10 12.95 7.08 5.15
N LYS A 11 11.69 6.70 4.90
CA LYS A 11 11.10 5.49 5.50
C LYS A 11 11.83 4.22 5.09
N LEU A 12 12.19 4.09 3.81
CA LEU A 12 12.97 2.96 3.33
C LEU A 12 14.31 2.85 4.04
N ARG A 13 15.07 3.95 4.13
CA ARG A 13 16.36 3.97 4.85
C ARG A 13 16.21 3.52 6.30
N ASN A 14 15.22 4.06 7.01
CA ASN A 14 14.96 3.69 8.40
C ASN A 14 14.57 2.20 8.50
N SER A 15 13.71 1.73 7.61
CA SER A 15 13.23 0.36 7.63
C SER A 15 14.34 -0.65 7.32
N LEU A 16 15.20 -0.36 6.34
CA LEU A 16 16.38 -1.17 6.05
C LEU A 16 17.32 -1.24 7.26
N ALA A 17 17.64 -0.10 7.88
CA ALA A 17 18.49 -0.06 9.07
C ALA A 17 17.93 -0.88 10.26
N SER A 18 16.61 -1.10 10.33
CA SER A 18 15.98 -1.92 11.37
C SER A 18 15.84 -3.41 11.02
N ASN A 19 15.98 -3.81 9.75
CA ASN A 19 15.67 -5.17 9.30
C ASN A 19 16.88 -5.94 8.76
N ILE A 20 17.98 -5.26 8.45
CA ILE A 20 19.20 -5.87 7.92
C ILE A 20 20.44 -5.28 8.58
N ASP A 21 21.49 -6.09 8.72
CA ASP A 21 22.76 -5.63 9.25
C ASP A 21 23.52 -4.73 8.25
N ARG A 22 24.61 -4.11 8.71
CA ARG A 22 25.41 -3.19 7.89
C ARG A 22 26.05 -3.90 6.69
N ALA A 23 26.45 -5.16 6.83
CA ALA A 23 27.06 -5.91 5.73
C ALA A 23 26.06 -6.15 4.60
N THR A 24 24.85 -6.57 4.94
CA THR A 24 23.72 -6.78 4.03
C THR A 24 23.25 -5.45 3.42
N LEU A 25 23.23 -4.37 4.20
CA LEU A 25 22.89 -3.03 3.70
C LEU A 25 23.89 -2.56 2.63
N SER A 26 25.18 -2.83 2.80
CA SER A 26 26.20 -2.54 1.77
C SER A 26 26.04 -3.39 0.51
N LEU A 27 25.33 -4.52 0.57
CA LEU A 27 24.94 -5.27 -0.64
C LEU A 27 23.75 -4.60 -1.34
N VAL A 28 22.80 -4.00 -0.59
CA VAL A 28 21.69 -3.21 -1.16
C VAL A 28 22.21 -1.93 -1.82
N PHE A 29 23.15 -1.25 -1.15
CA PHE A 29 23.77 -0.01 -1.61
C PHE A 29 25.31 -0.11 -1.56
N PRO A 30 25.95 -0.72 -2.56
CA PRO A 30 27.41 -0.76 -2.67
C PRO A 30 28.01 0.66 -2.63
N GLU A 31 29.22 0.83 -2.10
CA GLU A 31 29.87 2.16 -2.04
C GLU A 31 30.10 2.77 -3.44
N LYS A 32 30.26 1.93 -4.47
CA LYS A 32 30.32 2.35 -5.89
C LYS A 32 28.96 2.82 -6.43
N ASP A 33 27.89 2.40 -5.77
CA ASP A 33 26.49 2.79 -6.01
C ASP A 33 26.02 3.84 -5.00
N ALA A 34 26.91 4.42 -4.18
CA ALA A 34 26.58 5.61 -3.38
C ALA A 34 26.11 6.78 -4.27
N ALA A 35 26.47 6.76 -5.56
CA ALA A 35 25.89 7.60 -6.60
C ALA A 35 24.36 7.40 -6.78
N LEU A 36 23.78 6.24 -6.49
CA LEU A 36 22.31 6.07 -6.45
C LEU A 36 21.64 6.84 -5.30
N LEU A 37 22.40 7.22 -4.26
CA LEU A 37 21.95 8.14 -3.22
C LEU A 37 22.18 9.61 -3.61
N ALA A 38 23.15 9.86 -4.50
CA ALA A 38 23.49 11.17 -5.02
C ALA A 38 22.83 11.39 -6.40
N VAL A 39 21.60 11.90 -6.36
CA VAL A 39 20.98 12.69 -7.44
C VAL A 39 21.12 12.10 -8.86
N GLU A 40 20.16 11.27 -9.31
CA GLU A 40 19.81 11.22 -10.75
C GLU A 40 18.36 10.74 -11.05
N ASN A 41 17.55 11.75 -11.42
CA ASN A 41 16.54 11.93 -12.47
C ASN A 41 15.31 11.04 -12.71
N ASP A 42 15.11 9.88 -12.07
CA ASP A 42 13.77 9.25 -12.11
C ASP A 42 13.40 8.45 -10.84
N PRO A 43 12.40 8.92 -10.05
CA PRO A 43 11.85 8.19 -8.92
C PRO A 43 11.37 6.77 -9.24
N VAL A 44 10.88 6.50 -10.46
CA VAL A 44 10.39 5.18 -10.87
C VAL A 44 11.55 4.23 -11.09
N GLU A 45 12.49 4.59 -11.95
CA GLU A 45 13.68 3.80 -12.26
C GLU A 45 14.50 3.49 -11.00
N TRP A 46 14.72 4.52 -10.18
CA TRP A 46 15.43 4.34 -8.92
C TRP A 46 14.72 3.34 -7.99
N THR A 47 13.39 3.46 -7.87
CA THR A 47 12.62 2.52 -7.04
C THR A 47 12.71 1.11 -7.62
N GLN A 48 12.65 0.96 -8.94
CA GLN A 48 12.77 -0.34 -9.59
C GLN A 48 14.13 -1.00 -9.31
N LYS A 49 15.22 -0.24 -9.41
CA LYS A 49 16.57 -0.73 -9.09
C LYS A 49 16.66 -1.24 -7.66
N VAL A 50 16.15 -0.46 -6.70
CA VAL A 50 16.13 -0.85 -5.28
C VAL A 50 15.29 -2.10 -5.03
N ILE A 51 14.07 -2.18 -5.59
CA ILE A 51 13.20 -3.35 -5.40
C ILE A 51 13.84 -4.59 -6.03
N THR A 52 14.42 -4.47 -7.22
CA THR A 52 15.16 -5.56 -7.87
C THR A 52 16.30 -6.05 -6.98
N ARG A 53 17.06 -5.12 -6.41
CA ARG A 53 18.17 -5.48 -5.53
C ARG A 53 17.71 -6.21 -4.27
N LEU A 54 16.63 -5.77 -3.64
CA LEU A 54 16.04 -6.48 -2.51
C LEU A 54 15.59 -7.89 -2.91
N GLU A 55 15.01 -8.05 -4.10
CA GLU A 55 14.61 -9.36 -4.61
C GLU A 55 15.84 -10.28 -4.85
N GLU A 56 16.92 -9.75 -5.42
CA GLU A 56 18.17 -10.47 -5.65
C GLU A 56 18.86 -10.91 -4.35
N LEU A 57 18.77 -10.11 -3.28
CA LEU A 57 19.41 -10.43 -1.99
C LEU A 57 18.94 -11.74 -1.39
N LYS A 58 17.72 -12.18 -1.71
CA LYS A 58 17.23 -13.51 -1.31
C LYS A 58 18.10 -14.66 -1.78
N HIS A 59 18.89 -14.44 -2.84
CA HIS A 59 19.80 -15.42 -3.41
C HIS A 59 21.24 -15.24 -2.91
N LEU A 60 21.57 -14.08 -2.33
CA LEU A 60 22.93 -13.73 -1.90
C LEU A 60 23.13 -13.85 -0.39
N ASP A 61 22.08 -13.64 0.40
CA ASP A 61 22.09 -13.74 1.85
C ASP A 61 20.99 -14.71 2.31
N LYS A 62 21.40 -15.85 2.88
CA LYS A 62 20.47 -16.87 3.39
C LYS A 62 19.63 -16.39 4.58
N THR A 63 20.03 -15.30 5.23
CA THR A 63 19.27 -14.66 6.31
C THR A 63 18.26 -13.64 5.78
N PHE A 64 18.26 -13.36 4.48
CA PHE A 64 17.35 -12.44 3.82
C PHE A 64 16.31 -13.20 2.99
N ASP A 65 15.04 -13.06 3.34
CA ASP A 65 13.95 -13.79 2.69
C ASP A 65 12.84 -12.84 2.22
N SER A 66 11.80 -13.43 1.63
CA SER A 66 10.62 -12.66 1.18
C SER A 66 9.85 -12.04 2.35
N GLY A 67 10.00 -12.55 3.58
CA GLY A 67 9.45 -11.96 4.79
C GLY A 67 10.12 -10.63 5.14
N LYS A 68 11.46 -10.56 5.07
CA LYS A 68 12.17 -9.28 5.26
C LYS A 68 11.79 -8.24 4.21
N ILE A 69 11.71 -8.62 2.93
CA ILE A 69 11.22 -7.71 1.88
C ILE A 69 9.82 -7.20 2.21
N HIS A 70 8.94 -8.11 2.66
CA HIS A 70 7.59 -7.77 3.06
C HIS A 70 7.59 -6.70 4.16
N ASP A 71 8.31 -6.93 5.25
CA ASP A 71 8.36 -6.00 6.38
C ASP A 71 8.97 -4.65 6.00
N ILE A 72 10.03 -4.66 5.18
CA ILE A 72 10.70 -3.46 4.71
C ILE A 72 9.75 -2.59 3.87
N ILE A 73 9.14 -3.17 2.84
CA ILE A 73 8.35 -2.40 1.87
C ILE A 73 7.00 -1.97 2.45
N THR A 74 6.37 -2.79 3.29
CA THR A 74 5.13 -2.40 3.99
C THR A 74 5.37 -1.28 5.01
N ALA A 75 6.55 -1.21 5.65
CA ALA A 75 6.89 -0.09 6.55
C ALA A 75 7.07 1.24 5.81
N CYS A 76 7.31 1.22 4.50
CA CYS A 76 7.44 2.42 3.67
C CYS A 76 6.10 3.07 3.31
N ALA A 77 4.97 2.48 3.69
CA ALA A 77 3.64 2.92 3.31
C ALA A 77 3.30 4.35 3.75
N CYS A 78 2.48 5.03 2.94
CA CYS A 78 1.66 6.14 3.43
C CYS A 78 0.73 5.63 4.53
N GLN A 79 0.52 6.44 5.56
CA GLN A 79 -0.29 6.08 6.73
C GLN A 79 -1.59 6.86 6.69
N TYR A 80 -2.69 6.24 7.11
CA TYR A 80 -3.94 6.95 7.34
C TYR A 80 -3.77 7.87 8.57
N PRO A 81 -4.34 9.08 8.57
CA PRO A 81 -4.30 9.96 9.74
C PRO A 81 -4.86 9.28 10.99
N ARG A 82 -4.19 9.43 12.14
CA ARG A 82 -4.59 8.75 13.39
C ARG A 82 -5.78 9.40 14.07
N GLU A 83 -5.91 10.72 13.97
CA GLU A 83 -6.95 11.50 14.65
C GLU A 83 -8.38 10.98 14.35
N PRO A 84 -8.81 10.75 13.09
CA PRO A 84 -10.13 10.19 12.81
C PRO A 84 -10.32 8.75 13.28
N LEU A 85 -9.23 8.01 13.50
CA LEU A 85 -9.26 6.60 13.92
C LEU A 85 -9.28 6.45 15.45
N GLN A 86 -8.92 7.49 16.21
CA GLN A 86 -8.79 7.39 17.66
C GLN A 86 -10.09 6.93 18.35
N PRO A 87 -11.29 7.47 18.04
CA PRO A 87 -12.52 6.99 18.65
C PRO A 87 -12.85 5.53 18.31
N ILE A 88 -12.46 5.07 17.10
CA ILE A 88 -12.67 3.70 16.65
C ILE A 88 -11.72 2.74 17.38
N ARG A 89 -10.47 3.18 17.61
CA ARG A 89 -9.49 2.45 18.42
C ARG A 89 -10.01 2.30 19.85
N ASP A 90 -10.46 3.39 20.48
CA ASP A 90 -10.96 3.36 21.86
C ASP A 90 -12.17 2.42 22.02
N TYR A 91 -13.07 2.43 21.04
CA TYR A 91 -14.16 1.46 20.96
C TYR A 91 -13.65 0.01 20.89
N TYR A 92 -12.68 -0.30 20.02
CA TYR A 92 -12.13 -1.65 19.96
C TYR A 92 -11.43 -2.03 21.27
N GLN A 93 -10.67 -1.11 21.87
CA GLN A 93 -9.91 -1.42 23.09
C GLN A 93 -10.81 -1.74 24.28
N SER A 94 -11.95 -1.06 24.40
CA SER A 94 -12.93 -1.28 25.46
C SER A 94 -13.84 -2.47 25.23
N THR A 95 -14.20 -2.77 23.98
CA THR A 95 -15.22 -3.79 23.67
C THR A 95 -14.67 -5.09 23.11
N LYS A 96 -13.46 -5.05 22.53
CA LYS A 96 -12.89 -6.12 21.67
C LYS A 96 -13.82 -6.57 20.55
N ASN A 97 -14.81 -5.75 20.18
CA ASN A 97 -15.82 -6.09 19.17
C ASN A 97 -15.32 -5.74 17.77
N LEU A 98 -14.68 -6.71 17.10
CA LEU A 98 -14.16 -6.55 15.74
C LEU A 98 -15.25 -6.15 14.73
N ALA A 99 -16.45 -6.71 14.83
CA ALA A 99 -17.54 -6.39 13.90
C ALA A 99 -18.04 -4.95 14.06
N GLY A 100 -18.15 -4.48 15.31
CA GLY A 100 -18.47 -3.09 15.62
C GLY A 100 -17.39 -2.12 15.12
N THR A 101 -16.11 -2.45 15.37
CA THR A 101 -14.97 -1.67 14.88
C THR A 101 -14.96 -1.58 13.36
N HIS A 102 -15.16 -2.71 12.66
CA HIS A 102 -15.25 -2.73 11.20
C HIS A 102 -16.37 -1.84 10.67
N ARG A 103 -17.56 -1.89 11.29
CA ARG A 103 -18.68 -1.01 10.94
C ARG A 103 -18.31 0.47 11.09
N MET A 104 -17.64 0.86 12.18
CA MET A 104 -17.22 2.24 12.39
C MET A 104 -16.19 2.71 11.34
N VAL A 105 -15.26 1.85 10.91
CA VAL A 105 -14.34 2.17 9.80
C VAL A 105 -15.10 2.35 8.48
N GLN A 106 -16.14 1.54 8.26
CA GLN A 106 -17.00 1.65 7.09
C GLN A 106 -17.79 2.96 7.09
N ASP A 107 -18.32 3.37 8.24
CA ASP A 107 -19.06 4.63 8.41
C ASP A 107 -18.15 5.85 8.22
N LEU A 108 -16.93 5.79 8.76
CA LEU A 108 -15.89 6.81 8.52
C LEU A 108 -15.62 6.95 7.01
N PHE A 109 -15.37 5.82 6.33
CA PHE A 109 -15.14 5.83 4.88
C PHE A 109 -16.33 6.39 4.11
N ARG A 110 -17.57 6.00 4.46
CA ARG A 110 -18.79 6.51 3.83
C ARG A 110 -18.89 8.03 3.95
N LYS A 111 -18.64 8.56 5.15
CA LYS A 111 -18.68 10.00 5.43
C LYS A 111 -17.65 10.76 4.61
N ASP A 112 -16.44 10.22 4.50
CA ASP A 112 -15.33 10.91 3.83
C ASP A 112 -15.41 10.82 2.30
N ILE A 113 -15.77 9.65 1.77
CA ILE A 113 -15.69 9.40 0.33
C ILE A 113 -16.81 10.06 -0.48
N LYS A 114 -18.00 10.18 0.11
CA LYS A 114 -19.20 10.73 -0.54
C LYS A 114 -18.96 12.15 -1.09
N PRO A 115 -18.59 13.15 -0.26
CA PRO A 115 -18.33 14.50 -0.74
C PRO A 115 -17.05 14.55 -1.60
N THR A 116 -16.00 13.82 -1.20
CA THR A 116 -14.68 13.86 -1.87
C THR A 116 -14.74 13.42 -3.33
N LYS A 117 -15.63 12.48 -3.66
CA LYS A 117 -15.78 11.94 -5.02
C LYS A 117 -17.10 12.31 -5.69
N ASN A 118 -17.90 13.19 -5.08
CA ASN A 118 -19.23 13.57 -5.56
C ASN A 118 -20.09 12.33 -5.90
N LEU A 119 -20.31 11.48 -4.91
CA LEU A 119 -21.02 10.21 -5.07
C LEU A 119 -22.46 10.30 -4.56
N THR A 120 -23.37 9.62 -5.25
CA THR A 120 -24.73 9.36 -4.78
C THR A 120 -24.75 8.24 -3.73
N ASP A 121 -25.84 8.14 -2.93
CA ASP A 121 -25.99 7.04 -1.97
C ASP A 121 -25.97 5.67 -2.66
N LYS A 122 -26.61 5.54 -3.83
CA LYS A 122 -26.60 4.31 -4.63
C LYS A 122 -25.19 3.88 -5.06
N GLU A 123 -24.33 4.84 -5.42
CA GLU A 123 -22.94 4.54 -5.78
C GLU A 123 -22.12 4.08 -4.58
N ILE A 124 -22.35 4.68 -3.41
CA ILE A 124 -21.71 4.25 -2.16
C ILE A 124 -22.11 2.82 -1.81
N ASP A 125 -23.39 2.49 -1.87
CA ASP A 125 -23.86 1.13 -1.55
C ASP A 125 -23.21 0.10 -2.51
N LYS A 126 -23.03 0.46 -3.78
CA LYS A 126 -22.30 -0.35 -4.76
C LYS A 126 -20.81 -0.47 -4.46
N ILE A 127 -20.17 0.58 -3.94
CA ILE A 127 -18.78 0.57 -3.50
C ILE A 127 -18.63 -0.37 -2.28
N LEU A 128 -19.47 -0.20 -1.27
CA LEU A 128 -19.42 -0.96 -0.02
C LEU A 128 -19.71 -2.45 -0.25
N SER A 129 -20.72 -2.78 -1.06
CA SER A 129 -21.05 -4.18 -1.40
C SER A 129 -19.92 -4.92 -2.14
N LYS A 130 -19.04 -4.19 -2.83
CA LYS A 130 -17.83 -4.75 -3.47
C LYS A 130 -16.62 -4.84 -2.54
N GLY A 131 -16.75 -4.40 -1.28
CA GLY A 131 -15.63 -4.27 -0.35
C GLY A 131 -14.62 -3.20 -0.79
N TRP A 132 -15.06 -2.20 -1.57
CA TRP A 132 -14.19 -1.12 -2.02
C TRP A 132 -14.07 -0.05 -0.93
N GLY A 133 -12.85 0.35 -0.59
CA GLY A 133 -12.60 1.43 0.36
C GLY A 133 -11.67 1.07 1.51
N LEU A 134 -11.87 1.77 2.63
CA LEU A 134 -11.01 1.68 3.81
C LEU A 134 -11.27 0.41 4.64
N ALA A 135 -12.54 0.05 4.83
CA ALA A 135 -12.95 -1.03 5.72
C ALA A 135 -12.81 -2.42 5.09
N GLY A 136 -12.97 -2.55 3.77
CA GLY A 136 -13.06 -3.84 3.09
C GLY A 136 -14.25 -4.68 3.55
N THR A 137 -14.28 -5.95 3.16
CA THR A 137 -15.27 -6.93 3.63
C THR A 137 -14.69 -7.74 4.78
N LEU A 138 -15.39 -7.77 5.92
CA LEU A 138 -15.01 -8.58 7.07
C LEU A 138 -15.45 -10.03 6.88
N HIS A 139 -14.51 -10.93 7.09
CA HIS A 139 -14.73 -12.36 7.31
C HIS A 139 -14.28 -12.72 8.75
N SER A 140 -14.52 -13.94 9.19
CA SER A 140 -14.28 -14.38 10.57
C SER A 140 -12.88 -14.06 11.12
N ASP A 141 -11.84 -14.22 10.31
CA ASP A 141 -10.42 -14.11 10.68
C ASP A 141 -9.63 -13.08 9.84
N ARG A 142 -10.26 -12.48 8.83
CA ARG A 142 -9.60 -11.64 7.85
C ARG A 142 -10.51 -10.57 7.28
N ILE A 143 -9.90 -9.54 6.70
CA ILE A 143 -10.58 -8.53 5.89
C ILE A 143 -10.02 -8.56 4.48
N ILE A 144 -10.90 -8.50 3.49
CA ILE A 144 -10.52 -8.32 2.09
C ILE A 144 -10.86 -6.89 1.69
N ALA A 145 -9.85 -6.04 1.55
CA ALA A 145 -10.02 -4.65 1.15
C ALA A 145 -9.67 -4.47 -0.32
N THR A 146 -10.63 -3.99 -1.12
CA THR A 146 -10.38 -3.56 -2.49
C THR A 146 -10.18 -2.05 -2.48
N LYS A 147 -9.12 -1.54 -3.12
CA LYS A 147 -8.95 -0.08 -3.17
C LYS A 147 -9.99 0.55 -4.10
N ILE A 148 -10.46 1.75 -3.74
CA ILE A 148 -11.26 2.57 -4.64
C ILE A 148 -10.36 3.26 -5.68
N PRO A 149 -10.78 3.42 -6.95
CA PRO A 149 -9.99 4.16 -7.94
C PRO A 149 -9.68 5.60 -7.51
N LYS A 150 -8.48 6.09 -7.82
CA LYS A 150 -8.08 7.49 -7.63
C LYS A 150 -9.01 8.43 -8.40
N GLU A 151 -9.19 8.18 -9.69
CA GLU A 151 -10.10 8.91 -10.58
C GLU A 151 -11.37 8.08 -10.78
N TYR A 152 -12.27 8.10 -9.80
CA TYR A 152 -13.42 7.18 -9.74
C TYR A 152 -14.31 7.24 -10.97
N HIS A 153 -14.79 8.42 -11.34
CA HIS A 153 -15.69 8.59 -12.48
C HIS A 153 -15.01 8.26 -13.80
N GLN A 154 -13.76 8.68 -13.98
CA GLN A 154 -13.00 8.42 -15.20
C GLN A 154 -12.64 6.93 -15.34
N TYR A 155 -12.32 6.25 -14.24
CA TYR A 155 -12.05 4.81 -14.24
C TYR A 155 -13.22 3.98 -14.80
N PHE A 156 -14.46 4.34 -14.47
CA PHE A 156 -15.65 3.63 -14.96
C PHE A 156 -16.05 3.99 -16.39
N LYS A 157 -15.61 5.14 -16.89
CA LYS A 157 -15.79 5.56 -18.29
C LYS A 157 -14.69 5.05 -19.22
N GLU A 158 -13.57 4.61 -18.65
CA GLU A 158 -12.40 4.18 -19.41
C GLU A 158 -12.60 2.77 -20.00
N THR A 159 -12.26 2.64 -21.28
CA THR A 159 -12.38 1.40 -22.05
C THR A 159 -11.02 0.77 -22.34
N ASP A 160 -9.97 1.60 -22.41
CA ASP A 160 -8.60 1.10 -22.52
C ASP A 160 -8.12 0.57 -21.16
N GLU A 161 -7.83 -0.73 -21.10
CA GLU A 161 -7.50 -1.43 -19.86
C GLU A 161 -6.18 -0.93 -19.25
N TRP A 162 -5.27 -0.41 -20.07
CA TRP A 162 -4.03 0.20 -19.60
C TRP A 162 -4.28 1.54 -18.88
N MET A 163 -5.02 2.43 -19.52
CA MET A 163 -5.44 3.71 -18.95
C MET A 163 -6.34 3.51 -17.73
N LYS A 164 -7.16 2.46 -17.71
CA LYS A 164 -7.98 2.11 -16.55
C LYS A 164 -7.13 1.84 -15.31
N ARG A 165 -6.02 1.11 -15.44
CA ARG A 165 -5.04 0.90 -14.36
C ARG A 165 -4.36 2.20 -13.92
N TYR A 166 -4.04 3.09 -14.86
CA TYR A 166 -3.49 4.43 -14.56
C TYR A 166 -4.48 5.29 -13.74
N ARG A 167 -5.76 5.33 -14.15
CA ARG A 167 -6.85 6.03 -13.45
C ARG A 167 -7.16 5.43 -12.08
N TYR A 168 -6.94 4.12 -11.93
CA TYR A 168 -7.13 3.40 -10.69
C TYR A 168 -6.11 3.77 -9.62
N CYS A 169 -4.82 3.70 -9.96
CA CYS A 169 -3.77 3.71 -8.95
C CYS A 169 -3.64 5.07 -8.24
N HIS A 170 -3.40 5.04 -6.92
CA HIS A 170 -3.14 6.25 -6.13
C HIS A 170 -1.67 6.65 -6.09
N CYS A 171 -0.75 5.69 -6.27
CA CYS A 171 0.67 5.94 -6.13
C CYS A 171 1.22 6.72 -7.34
N PRO A 172 1.87 7.89 -7.13
CA PRO A 172 2.42 8.67 -8.23
C PRO A 172 3.49 7.89 -9.02
N ARG A 173 4.35 7.09 -8.37
CA ARG A 173 5.37 6.27 -9.06
C ARG A 173 4.75 5.18 -9.95
N VAL A 174 3.73 4.47 -9.45
CA VAL A 174 3.05 3.44 -10.25
C VAL A 174 2.33 4.09 -11.43
N ARG A 175 1.67 5.23 -11.22
CA ARG A 175 1.02 5.97 -12.31
C ARG A 175 2.03 6.45 -13.35
N GLU A 176 3.19 6.94 -12.93
CA GLU A 176 4.25 7.37 -13.84
C GLU A 176 4.81 6.19 -14.63
N SER A 177 5.06 5.04 -13.98
CA SER A 177 5.43 3.80 -14.66
C SER A 177 4.38 3.36 -15.68
N LEU A 178 3.10 3.39 -15.32
CA LEU A 178 2.01 3.08 -16.26
C LEU A 178 1.94 4.11 -17.40
N ARG A 179 2.17 5.39 -17.14
CA ARG A 179 2.15 6.45 -18.18
C ARG A 179 3.21 6.21 -19.26
N LYS A 180 4.36 5.63 -18.90
CA LYS A 180 5.47 5.31 -19.81
C LYS A 180 5.22 4.08 -20.70
N GLY A 181 4.12 3.35 -20.50
CA GLY A 181 3.73 2.23 -21.38
C GLY A 181 4.48 0.91 -21.14
N ILE A 182 5.45 0.89 -20.21
CA ILE A 182 6.16 -0.32 -19.78
C ILE A 182 6.10 -0.33 -18.25
N PRO A 183 5.57 -1.39 -17.60
CA PRO A 183 5.66 -1.50 -16.15
C PRO A 183 7.11 -1.84 -15.80
N GLU A 184 7.95 -0.82 -15.74
CA GLU A 184 9.31 -0.92 -15.24
C GLU A 184 9.30 -1.35 -13.77
N LEU A 185 8.26 -1.00 -13.01
CA LEU A 185 8.20 -1.21 -11.57
C LEU A 185 7.69 -2.60 -11.20
N ASN A 186 8.50 -3.34 -10.45
CA ASN A 186 8.19 -4.67 -9.94
C ASN A 186 7.00 -4.62 -8.97
N SER A 187 6.06 -5.56 -9.13
CA SER A 187 4.85 -5.66 -8.32
C SER A 187 5.08 -5.83 -6.81
N THR A 188 6.26 -6.28 -6.37
CA THR A 188 6.69 -6.26 -4.96
C THR A 188 6.55 -4.87 -4.35
N TYR A 189 6.78 -3.81 -5.12
CA TYR A 189 6.57 -2.44 -4.66
C TYR A 189 5.14 -2.18 -4.15
N CYS A 190 4.12 -2.89 -4.66
CA CYS A 190 2.74 -2.76 -4.20
C CYS A 190 2.52 -3.24 -2.76
N LEU A 191 3.49 -3.89 -2.12
CA LEU A 191 3.50 -4.11 -0.66
C LEU A 191 3.42 -2.79 0.12
N CYS A 192 3.94 -1.68 -0.43
CA CYS A 192 3.76 -0.34 0.13
C CYS A 192 2.26 0.01 0.23
N GLY A 193 1.48 -0.42 -0.76
CA GLY A 193 0.03 -0.29 -0.75
C GLY A 193 -0.67 -1.20 0.27
N ALA A 194 -0.10 -2.35 0.60
CA ALA A 194 -0.59 -3.26 1.65
C ALA A 194 -0.26 -2.72 3.06
N GLY A 195 0.92 -2.10 3.22
CA GLY A 195 1.36 -1.47 4.45
C GLY A 195 0.45 -0.34 4.93
N PHE A 196 -0.27 0.32 4.03
CA PHE A 196 -1.31 1.29 4.38
C PHE A 196 -2.43 0.64 5.21
N TYR A 197 -2.91 -0.53 4.79
CA TYR A 197 -3.93 -1.26 5.54
C TYR A 197 -3.35 -1.92 6.79
N ARG A 198 -2.09 -2.39 6.74
CA ARG A 198 -1.38 -2.89 7.93
C ARG A 198 -1.38 -1.84 9.03
N GLY A 199 -0.87 -0.63 8.74
CA GLY A 199 -0.78 0.44 9.73
C GLY A 199 -2.14 0.88 10.29
N LEU A 200 -3.18 0.91 9.45
CA LEU A 200 -4.55 1.20 9.90
C LEU A 200 -5.05 0.15 10.91
N TRP A 201 -4.99 -1.13 10.56
CA TRP A 201 -5.55 -2.18 11.41
C TRP A 201 -4.69 -2.46 12.64
N GLU A 202 -3.37 -2.38 12.56
CA GLU A 202 -2.50 -2.46 13.74
C GLU A 202 -2.79 -1.33 14.72
N TYR A 203 -3.03 -0.12 14.20
CA TYR A 203 -3.42 1.00 15.05
C TYR A 203 -4.80 0.79 15.69
N LEU A 204 -5.81 0.31 14.98
CA LEU A 204 -7.12 0.08 15.60
C LEU A 204 -7.07 -1.02 16.65
N LEU A 205 -6.37 -2.11 16.35
CA LEU A 205 -6.38 -3.32 17.15
C LEU A 205 -5.37 -3.30 18.29
N ASN A 206 -4.35 -2.44 18.19
CA ASN A 206 -3.17 -2.47 19.06
C ASN A 206 -2.48 -3.85 19.08
N SER A 207 -2.44 -4.50 17.92
CA SER A 207 -1.87 -5.84 17.72
C SER A 207 -1.31 -5.94 16.30
N PRO A 208 -0.22 -6.67 16.07
CA PRO A 208 0.29 -6.93 14.73
C PRO A 208 -0.76 -7.60 13.83
N VAL A 209 -0.74 -7.28 12.53
CA VAL A 209 -1.56 -7.97 11.52
C VAL A 209 -0.70 -8.37 10.32
N ARG A 210 -1.11 -9.41 9.61
CA ARG A 210 -0.43 -9.82 8.37
C ARG A 210 -1.22 -9.32 7.17
N VAL A 211 -0.52 -8.76 6.19
CA VAL A 211 -1.15 -8.28 4.95
C VAL A 211 -0.62 -9.01 3.73
N LYS A 212 -1.46 -9.23 2.72
CA LYS A 212 -1.06 -9.85 1.45
C LYS A 212 -1.67 -9.10 0.28
N VAL A 213 -0.88 -8.83 -0.74
CA VAL A 213 -1.39 -8.31 -2.03
C VAL A 213 -1.97 -9.48 -2.81
N LEU A 214 -3.29 -9.50 -2.98
CA LEU A 214 -4.01 -10.51 -3.76
C LEU A 214 -4.08 -10.14 -5.24
N LYS A 215 -4.40 -8.87 -5.53
CA LYS A 215 -4.46 -8.30 -6.88
C LYS A 215 -3.70 -6.99 -6.95
N SER A 216 -3.11 -6.69 -8.10
CA SER A 216 -2.37 -5.45 -8.32
C SER A 216 -2.44 -5.01 -9.76
N VAL A 217 -2.61 -3.70 -9.97
CA VAL A 217 -2.49 -3.09 -11.29
C VAL A 217 -1.11 -3.29 -11.93
N LEU A 218 -0.04 -3.43 -11.14
CA LEU A 218 1.29 -3.77 -11.66
C LEU A 218 1.40 -5.24 -12.12
N LYS A 219 0.44 -6.10 -11.77
CA LYS A 219 0.32 -7.48 -12.26
C LYS A 219 -0.68 -7.61 -13.41
N GLY A 220 -1.21 -6.49 -13.89
CA GLY A 220 -2.21 -6.46 -14.96
C GLY A 220 -3.67 -6.44 -14.49
N ASP A 221 -3.96 -6.57 -13.19
CA ASP A 221 -5.33 -6.49 -12.68
C ASP A 221 -5.94 -5.09 -12.85
N ASN A 222 -7.26 -5.01 -12.98
CA ASN A 222 -7.98 -3.72 -13.00
C ASN A 222 -8.22 -3.10 -11.61
N VAL A 223 -7.93 -3.86 -10.56
CA VAL A 223 -8.12 -3.46 -9.16
C VAL A 223 -6.98 -3.98 -8.31
N CYS A 224 -6.71 -3.33 -7.19
CA CYS A 224 -5.83 -3.84 -6.14
C CYS A 224 -6.67 -4.37 -4.98
N GLN A 225 -6.38 -5.60 -4.56
CA GLN A 225 -7.02 -6.25 -3.42
C GLN A 225 -5.96 -6.64 -2.40
N ILE A 226 -6.20 -6.31 -1.14
CA ILE A 226 -5.33 -6.59 -0.01
C ILE A 226 -6.11 -7.47 0.98
N GLU A 227 -5.54 -8.61 1.34
CA GLU A 227 -5.98 -9.39 2.49
C GLU A 227 -5.30 -8.83 3.74
N ILE A 228 -6.06 -8.64 4.81
CA ILE A 228 -5.58 -8.30 6.15
C ILE A 228 -6.01 -9.45 7.07
N LYS A 229 -5.06 -10.25 7.53
CA LYS A 229 -5.29 -11.32 8.51
C LYS A 229 -5.15 -10.76 9.92
N ILE A 230 -6.22 -10.89 10.70
CA ILE A 230 -6.41 -10.19 11.98
C ILE A 230 -6.20 -11.11 13.19
N LYS A 231 -6.20 -12.43 12.95
CA LYS A 231 -5.96 -13.49 13.92
C LYS A 231 -5.09 -14.56 13.29
#